data_AF-A0A1F5IR09-F1
#
_entry.id   AF-A0A1F5IR09-F1
#
_cell.length_a   1.000
_cell.length_b   1.000
_cell.length_c   1.000
_cell.angle_alpha   90.00
_cell.angle_beta   90.00
_cell.angle_gamma   90.00
#
_symmetry.space_group_name_H-M   'P 1'
#
loop_
_entity.id
_entity.type
_entity.pdbx_description
1 polymer ?
#
loop_
_entity_poly.entity_id
_entity_poly.type
_entity_poly.pdbx_seq_one_letter_code
_entity_poly.pdbx_strand_id
1 'polypeptide(L)'
;MNDMESQLLNLLCRGTGQGNTNTDRLTQAIVDENPGLEYNQTKIRVVEALNDLKDKGQIQIMTINWELGDEFLYICTNIIE
;
A
#
# COMPACT_ATOMS: atom_id res chain seq x y z
N MET A 1 -7.02 -10.66 -7.56
CA MET A 1 -6.66 -9.48 -6.75
C MET A 1 -7.81 -9.22 -5.81
N ASN A 2 -7.56 -9.11 -4.51
CA ASN A 2 -8.62 -8.65 -3.60
C ASN A 2 -8.83 -7.13 -3.79
N ASP A 3 -9.94 -6.60 -3.27
CA ASP A 3 -10.30 -5.18 -3.45
C ASP A 3 -9.23 -4.22 -2.87
N MET A 4 -8.65 -4.58 -1.72
CA MET A 4 -7.61 -3.80 -1.04
C MET A 4 -6.29 -3.76 -1.84
N GLU A 5 -5.84 -4.89 -2.37
CA GLU A 5 -4.66 -5.00 -3.24
C GLU A 5 -4.82 -4.12 -4.48
N SER A 6 -6.03 -4.12 -5.05
CA SER A 6 -6.32 -3.34 -6.25
C SER A 6 -6.29 -1.85 -6.00
N GLN A 7 -6.85 -1.42 -4.87
CA GLN A 7 -6.78 -0.02 -4.42
C GLN A 7 -5.34 0.41 -4.11
N LEU A 8 -4.57 -0.43 -3.40
CA LEU A 8 -3.16 -0.15 -3.11
C LEU A 8 -2.31 -0.07 -4.37
N LEU A 9 -2.50 -0.97 -5.33
CA LEU A 9 -1.79 -0.88 -6.61
C LEU A 9 -2.17 0.38 -7.39
N ASN A 10 -3.43 0.79 -7.38
CA ASN A 10 -3.82 2.07 -7.97
C ASN A 10 -3.17 3.26 -7.26
N LEU A 11 -3.04 3.23 -5.95
CA LEU A 11 -2.39 4.31 -5.18
C LEU A 11 -0.88 4.36 -5.41
N LEU A 12 -0.21 3.21 -5.42
CA LEU A 12 1.25 3.10 -5.49
C LEU A 12 1.77 3.12 -6.93
N CYS A 13 1.07 2.49 -7.86
CA CYS A 13 1.58 2.21 -9.20
C CYS A 13 1.07 3.18 -10.28
N ARG A 14 0.33 4.23 -9.88
CA ARG A 14 0.02 5.36 -10.76
C ARG A 14 1.24 6.27 -10.93
N GLY A 15 1.35 6.89 -12.11
CA GLY A 15 2.41 7.86 -12.41
C GLY A 15 3.78 7.19 -12.51
N THR A 16 4.74 7.61 -11.69
CA THR A 16 6.12 7.08 -11.74
C THR A 16 6.24 5.67 -11.16
N GLY A 17 5.22 5.16 -10.47
CA GLY A 17 5.21 3.82 -9.89
C GLY A 17 6.30 3.60 -8.83
N GLN A 18 6.78 4.66 -8.18
CA GLN A 18 7.78 4.59 -7.12
C GLN A 18 7.66 5.82 -6.22
N GLY A 19 8.03 5.67 -4.94
CA GLY A 19 8.01 6.79 -4.01
C GLY A 19 8.30 6.40 -2.57
N ASN A 20 8.04 7.34 -1.66
CA ASN A 20 8.06 7.13 -0.21
C ASN A 20 6.62 7.25 0.32
N THR A 21 6.20 6.33 1.16
CA THR A 21 4.92 6.40 1.87
C THR A 21 5.04 5.70 3.23
N ASN A 22 3.93 5.58 3.97
CA ASN A 22 3.84 4.71 5.14
C ASN A 22 2.44 4.08 5.22
N THR A 23 2.27 3.15 6.16
CA THR A 23 1.00 2.43 6.33
C THR A 23 -0.14 3.36 6.75
N ASP A 24 0.14 4.42 7.50
CA ASP A 24 -0.87 5.40 7.91
C ASP A 24 -1.41 6.24 6.75
N ARG A 25 -0.53 6.77 5.88
CA ARG A 25 -0.93 7.52 4.67
C ARG A 25 -1.76 6.66 3.73
N LEU A 26 -1.36 5.40 3.53
CA LEU A 26 -2.11 4.46 2.69
C LEU A 26 -3.45 4.09 3.30
N THR A 27 -3.50 3.89 4.62
CA THR A 27 -4.76 3.61 5.33
C THR A 27 -5.72 4.79 5.20
N GLN A 28 -5.23 6.02 5.43
CA GLN A 28 -6.05 7.21 5.32
C GLN A 28 -6.63 7.38 3.91
N ALA A 29 -5.80 7.22 2.87
CA ALA A 29 -6.26 7.30 1.49
C ALA A 29 -7.39 6.30 1.18
N ILE A 30 -7.28 5.06 1.68
CA ILE A 30 -8.32 4.05 1.49
C ILE A 30 -9.60 4.36 2.27
N VAL A 31 -9.48 4.85 3.52
CA VAL A 31 -10.65 5.25 4.30
C VAL A 31 -11.38 6.44 3.67
N ASP A 32 -10.63 7.40 3.11
CA ASP A 32 -11.18 8.58 2.43
C ASP A 32 -11.98 8.21 1.18
N GLU A 33 -11.52 7.19 0.42
CA GLU A 33 -12.21 6.68 -0.77
C GLU A 33 -13.38 5.73 -0.43
N ASN A 34 -13.42 5.15 0.77
CA ASN A 34 -14.40 4.17 1.19
C ASN A 34 -15.09 4.59 2.51
N PRO A 35 -16.07 5.52 2.44
CA PRO A 35 -16.74 6.01 3.63
C PRO A 35 -17.45 4.86 4.37
N GLY A 36 -17.09 4.66 5.64
CA GLY A 36 -17.64 3.61 6.50
C GLY A 36 -16.62 2.54 6.92
N LEU A 37 -15.40 2.56 6.38
CA LEU A 37 -14.31 1.74 6.90
C LEU A 37 -13.79 2.28 8.24
N GLU A 38 -13.55 1.38 9.20
CA GLU A 38 -12.89 1.72 10.46
C GLU A 38 -11.37 1.73 10.27
N TYR A 39 -10.71 2.78 10.78
CA TYR A 39 -9.29 3.04 10.49
C TYR A 39 -8.36 1.92 10.94
N ASN A 40 -8.48 1.44 12.18
CA ASN A 40 -7.55 0.45 12.73
C ASN A 40 -7.67 -0.91 12.04
N GLN A 41 -8.90 -1.37 11.80
CA GLN A 41 -9.18 -2.58 11.01
C GLN A 41 -8.66 -2.44 9.58
N THR A 42 -8.81 -1.25 8.98
CA THR A 42 -8.30 -0.98 7.64
C THR A 42 -6.78 -1.00 7.61
N LYS A 43 -6.09 -0.46 8.63
CA LYS A 43 -4.63 -0.48 8.74
C LYS A 43 -4.06 -1.89 8.76
N ILE A 44 -4.71 -2.82 9.49
CA ILE A 44 -4.31 -4.23 9.50
C ILE A 44 -4.41 -4.81 8.08
N ARG A 45 -5.54 -4.60 7.41
CA ARG A 45 -5.78 -5.09 6.04
C ARG A 45 -4.82 -4.48 5.01
N VAL A 46 -4.46 -3.21 5.17
CA VAL A 46 -3.46 -2.52 4.33
C VAL A 46 -2.10 -3.20 4.47
N VAL A 47 -1.68 -3.51 5.70
CA VAL A 47 -0.39 -4.17 5.97
C VAL A 47 -0.37 -5.59 5.40
N GLU A 48 -1.45 -6.35 5.58
CA GLU A 48 -1.60 -7.69 4.98
C GLU A 48 -1.52 -7.62 3.46
N ALA A 49 -2.29 -6.72 2.84
CA ALA A 49 -2.28 -6.55 1.39
C ALA A 49 -0.93 -6.06 0.84
N LEU A 50 -0.22 -5.17 1.53
CA LEU A 50 1.13 -4.76 1.13
C LEU A 50 2.12 -5.93 1.17
N ASN A 51 2.03 -6.80 2.18
CA ASN A 51 2.84 -8.01 2.23
C ASN A 51 2.49 -8.97 1.09
N ASP A 52 1.21 -9.18 0.81
CA ASP A 52 0.78 -10.02 -0.32
C ASP A 52 1.29 -9.47 -1.67
N LEU A 53 1.18 -8.16 -1.90
CA LEU A 53 1.68 -7.51 -3.11
C LEU A 53 3.21 -7.65 -3.25
N LYS A 54 3.94 -7.53 -2.13
CA LYS A 54 5.39 -7.73 -2.09
C LYS A 54 5.77 -9.18 -2.39
N ASP A 55 5.10 -10.13 -1.76
CA ASP A 55 5.37 -11.56 -1.90
C ASP A 55 4.99 -12.07 -3.31
N LYS A 56 3.98 -11.45 -3.94
CA LYS A 56 3.64 -11.66 -5.35
C LYS A 56 4.59 -10.95 -6.33
N GLY A 57 5.52 -10.15 -5.81
CA GLY A 57 6.48 -9.38 -6.61
C GLY A 57 5.83 -8.25 -7.43
N GLN A 58 4.65 -7.77 -7.05
CA GLN A 58 3.97 -6.64 -7.71
C GLN A 58 4.54 -5.28 -7.24
N ILE A 59 5.04 -5.24 -6.01
CA ILE A 59 5.79 -4.12 -5.47
C ILE A 59 7.07 -4.64 -4.81
N GLN A 60 8.10 -3.82 -4.79
CA GLN A 60 9.25 -3.97 -3.92
C GLN A 60 9.19 -2.89 -2.86
N ILE A 61 9.40 -3.27 -1.60
CA ILE A 61 9.49 -2.34 -0.47
C ILE A 61 10.93 -2.39 0.03
N MET A 62 11.60 -1.24 0.01
CA MET A 62 12.99 -1.08 0.40
C MET A 62 13.06 -0.34 1.75
N THR A 63 13.12 -1.10 2.85
CA THR A 63 13.34 -0.56 4.20
C THR A 63 14.12 -1.50 5.09
N ILE A 64 14.96 -0.90 5.94
CA ILE A 64 15.62 -1.53 7.08
C ILE A 64 14.73 -1.18 8.27
N ASN A 65 13.99 -2.16 8.83
CA ASN A 65 13.00 -2.00 9.92
C ASN A 65 11.64 -1.40 9.49
N TRP A 66 10.91 -2.07 8.59
CA TRP A 66 9.48 -1.78 8.39
C TRP A 66 8.70 -2.16 9.66
N GLU A 67 8.62 -1.24 10.61
CA GLU A 67 7.66 -1.28 11.72
C GLU A 67 6.38 -0.52 11.35
N LEU A 68 5.27 -0.88 11.99
CA LEU A 68 3.96 -0.29 11.74
C LEU A 68 3.96 1.22 12.00
N GLY A 69 4.11 2.04 10.95
CA GLY A 69 4.05 3.50 11.01
C GLY A 69 5.27 4.19 10.42
N ASP A 70 6.36 3.47 10.19
CA ASP A 70 7.57 4.04 9.62
C ASP A 70 7.47 4.25 8.10
N GLU A 71 8.17 5.28 7.63
CA GLU A 71 8.29 5.58 6.21
C GLU A 71 9.05 4.48 5.47
N PHE A 72 8.53 4.10 4.30
CA PHE A 72 9.15 3.13 3.43
C PHE A 72 9.20 3.57 1.98
N LEU A 73 10.30 3.20 1.33
CA LEU A 73 10.46 3.35 -0.11
C LEU A 73 9.81 2.17 -0.80
N TYR A 74 9.09 2.44 -1.89
CA TYR A 74 8.49 1.40 -2.71
C TYR A 74 8.74 1.64 -4.20
N ILE A 75 8.77 0.55 -4.95
CA ILE A 75 8.82 0.53 -6.41
C ILE A 75 7.80 -0.50 -6.89
N CYS A 76 6.91 -0.11 -7.79
CA CYS A 76 6.03 -1.01 -8.50
C CYS A 76 6.79 -1.70 -9.62
N THR A 77 6.58 -3.02 -9.74
CA THR A 77 7.21 -3.80 -10.80
C THR A 77 6.41 -3.74 -12.11
N ASN A 78 5.11 -3.43 -12.03
CA ASN A 78 4.24 -3.18 -13.18
C ASN A 78 3.52 -1.84 -12.98
N ILE A 79 3.93 -0.83 -13.74
CA ILE A 79 3.27 0.48 -13.76
C ILE A 79 1.91 0.33 -14.46
N ILE A 80 0.86 0.91 -13.88
CA ILE A 80 -0.48 0.94 -14.48
C ILE A 80 -0.61 2.27 -15.22
N GLU A 81 -0.73 2.22 -16.56
CA GLU A 81 -0.97 3.39 -17.42
C GLU A 81 -2.41 3.91 -17.33
#